data_AF-A0A956Y358-F1
#
_entry.id   AF-A0A956Y358-F1
#
_cell.length_a   1.000
_cell.length_b   1.000
_cell.length_c   1.000
_cell.angle_alpha   90.00
_cell.angle_beta   90.00
_cell.angle_gamma   90.00
#
_symmetry.space_group_name_H-M   'P 1'
#
loop_
_entity.id
_entity.type
_entity.pdbx_description
1 polymer ?
#
loop_
_entity_poly.entity_id
_entity_poly.type
_entity_poly.pdbx_seq_one_letter_code
_entity_poly.pdbx_strand_id
1 'polypeptide(L)' 'MEPKDAPVRQLALIERWLQSLSQIPAVDLIWLEGSLAANRATAASDIDIRFSIADDHYAQ' A
#
# COMPACT_ATOMS: atom_id res chain seq x y z
N MET A 1 -1.80 12.99 -16.86
CA MET A 1 -3.12 13.27 -16.27
C MET A 1 -2.94 13.05 -14.78
N GLU A 2 -2.83 14.13 -14.00
CA GLU A 2 -2.60 13.99 -12.57
C GLU A 2 -3.80 13.32 -11.88
N PRO A 3 -3.57 12.45 -10.89
CA PRO A 3 -4.65 11.79 -10.18
C PRO A 3 -5.48 12.83 -9.44
N LYS A 4 -6.72 13.02 -9.90
CA LYS A 4 -7.70 13.95 -9.32
C LYS A 4 -8.07 13.46 -7.90
N ASP A 5 -7.34 13.98 -6.92
CA ASP A 5 -7.61 13.93 -5.48
C ASP A 5 -7.74 12.52 -4.88
N ALA A 6 -6.76 11.65 -5.10
CA ALA A 6 -6.54 10.57 -4.12
C ALA A 6 -6.48 11.22 -2.72
N PRO A 7 -7.30 10.80 -1.74
CA PRO A 7 -7.53 11.69 -0.63
C PRO A 7 -6.26 11.74 0.22
N VAL A 8 -5.77 12.97 0.42
CA VAL A 8 -4.42 13.29 0.92
C VAL A 8 -4.06 12.52 2.19
N ARG A 9 -5.07 12.21 3.02
CA ARG A 9 -4.89 11.44 4.26
C ARG A 9 -4.59 9.95 4.02
N GLN A 10 -5.26 9.27 3.08
CA GLN A 10 -4.94 7.86 2.79
C GLN A 10 -3.52 7.72 2.24
N LEU A 11 -3.11 8.62 1.35
CA LEU A 11 -1.74 8.60 0.81
C LEU A 11 -0.69 8.84 1.90
N ALA A 12 -0.90 9.82 2.78
CA ALA A 12 0.00 10.06 3.90
C ALA A 12 0.06 8.88 4.89
N LEU A 13 -1.06 8.16 5.10
CA LEU A 13 -1.07 6.92 5.88
C LEU A 13 -0.21 5.84 5.22
N ILE A 14 -0.33 5.68 3.90
CA ILE A 14 0.45 4.71 3.12
C ILE A 14 1.93 5.04 3.19
N GLU A 15 2.32 6.29 2.96
CA GLU A 15 3.73 6.71 3.05
C GLU A 15 4.34 6.36 4.42
N ARG A 16 3.60 6.61 5.50
CA ARG A 16 4.04 6.23 6.86
C ARG A 16 4.14 4.72 7.03
N TRP A 17 3.18 3.95 6.51
CA TRP A 17 3.22 2.50 6.58
C TRP A 17 4.36 1.92 5.76
N LEU A 18 4.62 2.45 4.56
CA LEU A 18 5.73 2.04 3.70
C LEU A 18 7.07 2.18 4.42
N GLN A 19 7.29 3.28 5.17
CA GLN A 19 8.50 3.46 5.96
C GLN A 19 8.71 2.37 7.02
N SER A 20 7.63 1.78 7.55
CA SER A 20 7.70 0.71 8.55
C SER A 20 7.80 -0.67 7.90
N LEU A 21 6.95 -0.93 6.90
CA LEU A 21 6.89 -2.21 6.18
C LEU A 21 8.18 -2.49 5.43
N SER A 22 8.83 -1.47 4.87
CA SER A 22 10.12 -1.62 4.18
C SER A 22 11.29 -2.01 5.09
N GLN A 23 11.11 -1.94 6.41
CA GLN A 23 12.13 -2.35 7.39
C GLN A 23 11.97 -3.81 7.79
N ILE A 24 10.92 -4.51 7.34
CA ILE A 24 10.67 -5.91 7.66
C ILE A 24 11.36 -6.77 6.58
N PRO A 25 12.44 -7.51 6.90
CA PRO A 25 13.19 -8.27 5.89
C PRO A 25 12.34 -9.33 5.18
N ALA A 26 11.32 -9.87 5.86
CA ALA A 26 10.41 -10.84 5.29
C ALA A 26 9.45 -10.25 4.24
N VAL A 27 9.30 -8.93 4.14
CA VAL A 27 8.43 -8.28 3.15
C VAL A 27 9.28 -7.92 1.93
N ASP A 28 9.01 -8.57 0.80
CA ASP A 28 9.80 -8.39 -0.43
C ASP A 28 9.14 -7.39 -1.40
N LEU A 29 7.81 -7.43 -1.52
CA LEU A 29 7.05 -6.52 -2.36
C LEU A 29 5.84 -5.98 -1.59
N ILE A 30 5.49 -4.73 -1.85
CA ILE A 30 4.28 -4.08 -1.35
C ILE A 30 3.55 -3.48 -2.55
N TRP A 31 2.25 -3.72 -2.69
CA TRP A 31 1.44 -3.08 -3.73
C TRP A 31 0.06 -2.69 -3.22
N LEU A 32 -0.49 -1.64 -3.86
CA LEU A 32 -1.84 -1.17 -3.61
C LEU A 32 -2.81 -1.81 -4.60
N GLU A 33 -4.02 -2.10 -4.12
CA GLU A 33 -5.13 -2.55 -4.94
C GLU A 33 -6.33 -1.60 -4.81
N GLY A 34 -7.42 -1.97 -5.46
CA GLY A 34 -8.72 -1.35 -5.22
C GLY A 34 -8.85 0.09 -5.72
N SER A 35 -9.73 0.84 -5.06
CA SER A 35 -10.17 2.15 -5.55
C SER A 35 -9.04 3.19 -5.54
N LEU A 36 -8.11 3.08 -4.60
CA LEU A 36 -6.96 3.98 -4.50
C LEU A 36 -5.95 3.73 -5.62
N ALA A 37 -5.60 2.47 -5.89
CA ALA A 37 -4.71 2.12 -7.00
C ALA A 37 -5.31 2.49 -8.38
N ALA A 38 -6.63 2.39 -8.50
CA ALA A 38 -7.36 2.75 -9.73
C ALA A 38 -7.63 4.26 -9.88
N ASN A 39 -7.15 5.09 -8.95
CA ASN A 39 -7.45 6.54 -8.92
C ASN A 39 -8.96 6.85 -8.97
N ARG A 40 -9.75 6.08 -8.22
CA ARG A 40 -11.21 6.25 -8.01
C ARG A 40 -11.60 6.32 -6.53
N ALA A 41 -10.62 6.52 -5.65
CA ALA A 41 -10.86 6.60 -4.22
C ALA A 41 -11.63 7.87 -3.85
N THR A 42 -12.40 7.76 -2.78
CA THR A 42 -13.14 8.85 -2.15
C THR A 42 -12.73 8.97 -0.69
N ALA A 43 -13.20 10.02 0.00
CA ALA A 43 -12.93 10.17 1.43
C ALA A 43 -13.47 9.01 2.30
N ALA A 44 -14.44 8.24 1.79
CA ALA A 44 -15.00 7.06 2.48
C ALA A 44 -14.36 5.74 2.03
N SER A 45 -13.48 5.76 1.03
CA SER A 45 -12.79 4.56 0.56
C SER A 45 -11.80 4.05 1.62
N ASP A 46 -11.75 2.74 1.73
CA ASP A 46 -10.72 1.99 2.45
C ASP A 46 -9.38 1.98 1.69
N ILE A 47 -8.38 1.38 2.31
CA ILE A 47 -7.03 1.18 1.75
C ILE A 47 -6.81 -0.32 1.60
N ASP A 48 -6.78 -0.80 0.37
CA ASP A 48 -6.40 -2.17 0.02
C ASP A 48 -4.90 -2.27 -0.22
N ILE A 49 -4.19 -2.98 0.65
CA ILE A 49 -2.75 -3.22 0.55
C ILE A 49 -2.46 -4.71 0.57
N ARG A 50 -1.50 -5.12 -0.26
CA ARG A 50 -0.96 -6.48 -0.31
C ARG A 50 0.55 -6.40 -0.14
N PHE A 51 1.12 -7.49 0.34
CA PHE A 51 2.56 -7.68 0.36
C PHE A 51 2.90 -9.13 0.06
N SER A 52 4.05 -9.36 -0.58
CA SER A 52 4.64 -10.69 -0.67
C SER A 52 5.55 -10.94 0.52
N ILE A 53 5.63 -12.21 0.92
CA ILE A 53 6.62 -12.67 1.87
C ILE A 53 7.76 -13.30 1.07
N ALA A 54 9.00 -12.95 1.40
CA ALA A 54 10.19 -13.53 0.78
C ALA A 54 10.21 -15.05 0.97
N ASP A 55 10.63 -15.79 -0.07
CA ASP A 55 10.58 -17.25 -0.11
C ASP A 55 11.34 -17.92 1.05
N ASP A 56 12.50 -17.36 1.42
CA ASP A 56 13.35 -17.83 2.52
C ASP A 56 12.71 -17.65 3.91
N HIS A 57 11.75 -16.74 4.02
CA HIS A 57 10.93 -16.50 5.21
C HIS A 57 9.59 -17.27 5.19
N TYR A 58 9.13 -17.74 4.03
CA TYR A 58 7.88 -18.50 3.88
C TYR A 58 8.04 -20.01 4.12
N ALA A 59 9.21 -20.58 3.81
CA ALA A 59 9.45 -22.02 3.80
C ALA A 59 9.63 -22.69 5.20
N GLN A 60 8.90 -22.23 6.24
CA GLN A 60 8.99 -22.77 7.61
C GLN A 60 8.29 -24.11 7.80
#